data_AF-A0A5E6MGE0-F1
#
_entry.id   AF-A0A5E6MGE0-F1
#
_cell.length_a   1.000
_cell.length_b   1.000
_cell.length_c   1.000
_cell.angle_alpha   90.00
_cell.angle_beta   90.00
_cell.angle_gamma   90.00
#
_symmetry.space_group_name_H-M   'P 1'
#
loop_
_entity.id
_entity.type
_entity.pdbx_description
1 polymer ?
#
loop_
_entity_poly.entity_id
_entity_poly.type
_entity_poly.pdbx_seq_one_letter_code
_entity_poly.pdbx_strand_id
1 'polypeptide(L)'
;MSGRGWHPLLWPRVCLGLALLLGWTGRLASARAAEGPLLTNPPIIAVFPVEDGPDGVHFRYPVAINEQTVVQPGDKLRTLYVKPELEEKVEEAVQNKEHKEAAYSRKSTPDPLSETPAERALKKFTRTVWPSKTTFLQALEVLNGSDLRLMYQEANREKVRDEPVSLPAGLLLAAIDGRIAVLAVQTGEKGERGGFRPGDRIITISGQPFVGTLDEFLEIYRRANLGRKSGESQALSFTVFREGSPEPIAISLPLPPSLQQSLLEFSPEMGRGHSE
;
A
#
# COMPACT_ATOMS: atom_id res chain seq x y z
N MET A 1 52.80 45.81 -5.14
CA MET A 1 53.18 46.06 -6.56
C MET A 1 54.08 44.93 -7.03
N SER A 2 53.92 44.51 -8.30
CA SER A 2 54.66 43.50 -9.09
C SER A 2 54.72 42.07 -8.53
N GLY A 3 54.16 41.02 -9.16
CA GLY A 3 53.81 40.79 -10.56
C GLY A 3 54.89 39.93 -11.25
N ARG A 4 54.55 38.65 -11.54
CA ARG A 4 55.18 37.69 -12.47
C ARG A 4 54.31 36.41 -12.36
N GLY A 5 53.70 35.80 -13.38
CA GLY A 5 53.81 35.90 -14.82
C GLY A 5 54.09 34.50 -15.41
N TRP A 6 53.32 34.12 -16.44
CA TRP A 6 53.57 33.07 -17.46
C TRP A 6 53.18 31.62 -17.06
N HIS A 7 52.59 30.75 -17.90
CA HIS A 7 51.89 30.79 -19.20
C HIS A 7 51.17 29.40 -19.36
N PRO A 8 50.29 29.21 -20.35
CA PRO A 8 49.31 28.13 -20.47
C PRO A 8 49.80 26.95 -21.32
N LEU A 9 49.08 25.82 -21.28
CA LEU A 9 49.11 24.84 -22.37
C LEU A 9 47.76 24.11 -22.52
N LEU A 10 47.22 24.27 -23.73
CA LEU A 10 46.12 23.54 -24.35
C LEU A 10 46.50 22.06 -24.59
N TRP A 11 45.53 21.14 -24.49
CA TRP A 11 45.19 20.20 -25.57
C TRP A 11 43.89 19.37 -25.32
N PRO A 12 43.32 18.63 -26.30
CA PRO A 12 41.95 18.89 -26.78
C PRO A 12 41.05 17.62 -26.93
N ARG A 13 39.85 17.83 -27.50
CA ARG A 13 39.01 16.89 -28.30
C ARG A 13 38.47 15.64 -27.59
N VAL A 14 37.17 15.62 -27.26
CA VAL A 14 36.06 15.13 -28.12
C VAL A 14 36.30 13.72 -28.64
N CYS A 15 35.63 12.74 -28.02
CA CYS A 15 35.16 11.53 -28.70
C CYS A 15 33.72 11.22 -28.24
N LEU A 16 32.84 11.29 -29.23
CA LEU A 16 31.46 10.83 -29.29
C LEU A 16 31.39 9.32 -28.98
N GLY A 17 30.41 8.88 -28.20
CA GLY A 17 30.18 7.46 -27.94
C GLY A 17 28.74 7.16 -27.52
N LEU A 18 27.88 6.97 -28.53
CA LEU A 18 26.53 6.40 -28.54
C LEU A 18 25.76 6.25 -27.21
N ALA A 19 24.70 7.06 -27.08
CA ALA A 19 23.58 6.78 -26.19
C ALA A 19 22.71 5.65 -26.79
N LEU A 20 22.82 4.44 -26.24
CA LEU A 20 21.81 3.40 -26.41
C LEU A 20 20.71 3.61 -25.37
N LEU A 21 19.66 4.32 -25.77
CA LEU A 21 18.36 4.37 -25.10
C LEU A 21 17.68 3.00 -25.23
N LEU A 22 18.04 2.05 -24.37
CA LEU A 22 17.20 0.89 -24.12
C LEU A 22 16.19 1.28 -23.05
N GLY A 23 14.98 1.59 -23.51
CA GLY A 23 13.80 1.77 -22.69
C GLY A 23 13.52 0.51 -21.89
N TRP A 24 14.06 0.45 -20.68
CA TRP A 24 13.54 -0.44 -19.66
C TRP A 24 12.32 0.22 -19.07
N THR A 25 11.15 -0.17 -19.57
CA THR A 25 9.91 -0.07 -18.83
C THR A 25 10.03 -0.99 -17.61
N GLY A 26 10.76 -0.51 -16.60
CA GLY A 26 10.72 -1.07 -15.27
C GLY A 26 9.28 -0.92 -14.80
N ARG A 27 8.52 -2.01 -14.87
CA ARG A 27 7.29 -2.14 -14.09
C ARG A 27 7.72 -1.88 -12.65
N LEU A 28 7.35 -0.71 -12.13
CA LEU A 28 7.30 -0.44 -10.71
C LEU A 28 6.57 -1.64 -10.11
N ALA A 29 7.31 -2.45 -9.35
CA ALA A 29 6.72 -3.50 -8.55
C ALA A 29 5.78 -2.78 -7.58
N SER A 30 4.50 -2.73 -7.95
CA SER A 30 3.42 -2.37 -7.05
C SER A 30 3.60 -3.26 -5.83
N ALA A 31 3.68 -2.66 -4.64
CA ALA A 31 3.73 -3.40 -3.39
C ALA A 31 2.63 -4.46 -3.44
N ARG A 32 3.06 -5.72 -3.52
CA ARG A 32 2.16 -6.87 -3.61
C ARG A 32 1.49 -6.94 -2.26
N ALA A 33 0.16 -6.77 -2.22
CA ALA A 33 -0.62 -6.99 -1.01
C ALA A 33 -0.24 -8.37 -0.44
N ALA A 34 -0.14 -8.50 0.88
CA ALA A 34 0.16 -9.76 1.52
C ALA A 34 -0.80 -10.84 0.97
N GLU A 35 -0.25 -11.88 0.34
CA GLU A 35 -1.04 -12.94 -0.30
C GLU A 35 -1.66 -13.82 0.80
N GLY A 36 -2.89 -13.52 1.21
CA GLY A 36 -3.63 -14.33 2.18
C GLY A 36 -4.74 -13.55 2.90
N PRO A 37 -5.60 -14.25 3.66
CA PRO A 37 -6.62 -13.61 4.49
C PRO A 37 -5.98 -12.66 5.52
N LEU A 38 -6.69 -11.59 5.87
CA LEU A 38 -6.27 -10.63 6.91
C LEU A 38 -6.39 -11.25 8.31
N LEU A 39 -5.42 -12.11 8.65
CA LEU A 39 -5.33 -12.77 9.95
C LEU A 39 -4.69 -11.84 10.96
N THR A 40 -5.51 -11.17 11.77
CA THR A 40 -5.05 -10.25 12.82
C THR A 40 -5.31 -10.79 14.21
N ASN A 41 -4.49 -10.35 15.16
CA ASN A 41 -4.72 -10.48 16.58
C ASN A 41 -4.89 -9.09 17.21
N PRO A 42 -6.02 -8.81 17.90
CA PRO A 42 -7.25 -9.60 17.88
C PRO A 42 -7.85 -9.69 16.46
N PRO A 43 -8.83 -10.58 16.21
CA PRO A 43 -9.51 -10.66 14.93
C PRO A 43 -10.07 -9.30 14.51
N ILE A 44 -9.89 -8.94 13.24
CA ILE A 44 -10.19 -7.59 12.74
C ILE A 44 -11.62 -7.17 13.06
N ILE A 45 -12.57 -8.10 12.95
CA ILE A 45 -14.00 -7.89 13.24
C ILE A 45 -14.29 -7.45 14.69
N ALA A 46 -13.41 -7.77 15.64
CA ALA A 46 -13.59 -7.43 17.05
C ALA A 46 -13.17 -5.99 17.36
N VAL A 47 -12.29 -5.41 16.54
CA VAL A 47 -11.66 -4.11 16.80
C VAL A 47 -11.81 -3.10 15.66
N PHE A 48 -12.41 -3.49 14.54
CA PHE A 48 -12.68 -2.59 13.43
C PHE A 48 -13.61 -1.46 13.92
N PRO A 49 -13.14 -0.20 13.94
CA PRO A 49 -13.78 0.86 14.73
C PRO A 49 -14.92 1.51 13.95
N VAL A 50 -15.92 0.72 13.59
CA VAL A 50 -17.13 1.17 12.88
C VAL A 50 -18.30 1.34 13.85
N GLU A 51 -19.23 2.21 13.47
CA GLU A 51 -20.47 2.49 14.20
C GLU A 51 -21.64 2.73 13.24
N ASP A 52 -22.86 2.62 13.77
CA ASP A 52 -24.08 2.90 13.04
C ASP A 52 -24.34 4.41 13.00
N GLY A 53 -24.68 4.93 11.82
CA GLY A 53 -25.07 6.31 11.60
C GLY A 53 -26.40 6.42 10.84
N PRO A 54 -26.96 7.64 10.71
CA PRO A 54 -28.23 7.86 10.02
C PRO A 54 -28.20 7.47 8.54
N ASP A 55 -27.02 7.50 7.92
CA ASP A 55 -26.81 7.24 6.49
C ASP A 55 -26.07 5.93 6.21
N GLY A 56 -26.01 5.02 7.19
CA GLY A 56 -25.33 3.72 7.09
C GLY A 56 -24.19 3.59 8.09
N VAL A 57 -23.20 2.77 7.74
CA VAL A 57 -22.03 2.49 8.60
C VAL A 57 -20.89 3.45 8.26
N HIS A 58 -20.25 3.97 9.30
CA HIS A 58 -19.08 4.85 9.19
C HIS A 58 -18.02 4.48 10.22
N PHE A 59 -16.81 5.02 10.08
CA PHE A 59 -15.76 4.84 11.08
C PHE A 59 -15.95 5.81 12.25
N ARG A 60 -15.65 5.36 13.47
CA ARG A 60 -15.64 6.22 14.67
C ARG A 60 -14.44 7.15 14.71
N TYR A 61 -13.32 6.73 14.10
CA TYR A 61 -12.03 7.43 14.10
C TYR A 61 -11.42 7.41 12.71
N PRO A 62 -10.45 8.29 12.37
CA PRO A 62 -9.65 8.12 11.17
C PRO A 62 -8.92 6.77 11.20
N VAL A 63 -9.05 5.96 10.15
CA VAL A 63 -8.46 4.62 10.04
C VAL A 63 -7.61 4.50 8.78
N ALA A 64 -6.40 3.97 8.91
CA ALA A 64 -5.57 3.61 7.76
C ALA A 64 -6.02 2.25 7.22
N ILE A 65 -6.63 2.26 6.03
CA ILE A 65 -7.01 1.01 5.34
C ILE A 65 -5.89 0.51 4.42
N ASN A 66 -4.98 1.40 4.04
CA ASN A 66 -3.72 1.06 3.38
C ASN A 66 -2.63 2.12 3.63
N GLU A 67 -1.43 1.93 3.06
CA GLU A 67 -0.30 2.85 3.25
C GLU A 67 -0.54 4.28 2.71
N GLN A 68 -1.58 4.48 1.88
CA GLN A 68 -1.86 5.73 1.18
C GLN A 68 -3.19 6.37 1.58
N THR A 69 -4.06 5.62 2.26
CA THR A 69 -5.46 5.99 2.43
C THR A 69 -5.86 5.94 3.89
N VAL A 70 -6.25 7.10 4.41
CA VAL A 70 -6.98 7.25 5.66
C VAL A 70 -8.45 7.51 5.34
N VAL A 71 -9.34 6.65 5.84
CA VAL A 71 -10.78 6.90 5.78
C VAL A 71 -11.19 7.69 7.01
N GLN A 72 -11.93 8.78 6.80
CA GLN A 72 -12.32 9.70 7.85
C GLN A 72 -13.67 9.27 8.49
N PRO A 73 -13.96 9.69 9.73
CA PRO A 73 -15.22 9.35 10.40
C PRO A 73 -16.50 9.77 9.66
N GLY A 74 -16.43 10.87 8.90
CA GLY A 74 -17.57 11.35 8.11
C GLY A 74 -17.79 10.59 6.80
N ASP A 75 -16.85 9.72 6.40
CA ASP A 75 -16.95 9.01 5.14
C ASP A 75 -17.93 7.83 5.26
N LYS A 76 -18.76 7.65 4.23
CA LYS A 76 -19.82 6.64 4.22
C LYS A 76 -19.30 5.33 3.65
N LEU A 77 -19.34 4.25 4.41
CA LEU A 77 -18.95 2.92 3.92
C LEU A 77 -20.05 2.34 3.03
N ARG A 78 -19.68 1.94 1.80
CA ARG A 78 -20.63 1.48 0.78
C ARG A 78 -20.63 -0.02 0.62
N THR A 79 -19.49 -0.59 0.25
CA THR A 79 -19.36 -2.03 0.03
C THR A 79 -17.98 -2.53 0.40
N LEU A 80 -17.90 -3.82 0.65
CA LEU A 80 -16.67 -4.57 0.84
C LEU A 80 -16.76 -5.78 -0.09
N TYR A 81 -15.69 -6.07 -0.83
CA TYR A 81 -15.68 -7.22 -1.75
C TYR A 81 -14.25 -7.70 -1.96
N VAL A 82 -14.11 -8.94 -2.44
CA VAL A 82 -12.84 -9.46 -2.92
C VAL A 82 -12.87 -9.35 -4.44
N LYS A 83 -11.88 -8.68 -5.04
CA LYS A 83 -11.78 -8.66 -6.50
C LYS A 83 -11.47 -10.08 -6.98
N PRO A 84 -12.29 -10.67 -7.87
CA PRO A 84 -11.97 -11.98 -8.41
C PRO A 84 -10.65 -11.88 -9.18
N GLU A 85 -9.73 -12.82 -8.93
CA GLU A 85 -8.59 -13.05 -9.79
C GLU A 85 -9.15 -13.54 -11.12
N LEU A 86 -9.41 -12.61 -12.04
CA LEU A 86 -9.82 -12.98 -13.39
C LEU A 86 -8.63 -13.76 -13.98
N GLU A 87 -8.83 -15.04 -14.29
CA GLU A 87 -8.02 -15.82 -15.24
C GLU A 87 -8.21 -15.25 -16.67
N GLU A 88 -8.21 -13.91 -16.80
CA GLU A 88 -8.60 -13.08 -17.94
C GLU A 88 -7.67 -13.22 -19.15
N LYS A 89 -6.63 -14.06 -19.07
CA LYS A 89 -5.66 -14.20 -20.17
C LYS A 89 -5.95 -15.35 -21.12
N VAL A 90 -6.86 -16.26 -20.81
CA VAL A 90 -7.10 -17.43 -21.68
C VAL A 90 -8.45 -17.36 -22.39
N GLU A 91 -9.52 -16.89 -21.75
CA GLU A 91 -10.86 -16.95 -22.36
C GLU A 91 -11.19 -15.75 -23.29
N GLU A 92 -10.83 -14.52 -22.91
CA GLU A 92 -11.07 -13.35 -23.77
C GLU A 92 -10.25 -13.41 -25.06
N ALA A 93 -9.02 -13.94 -25.02
CA ALA A 93 -8.19 -14.09 -26.22
C ALA A 93 -8.75 -15.13 -27.20
N VAL A 94 -9.54 -16.10 -26.71
CA VAL A 94 -10.18 -17.14 -27.53
C VAL A 94 -11.47 -16.61 -28.14
N GLN A 95 -12.35 -15.97 -27.36
CA GLN A 95 -13.60 -15.40 -27.89
C GLN A 95 -13.37 -14.21 -28.83
N ASN A 96 -12.37 -13.36 -28.54
CA ASN A 96 -12.07 -12.18 -29.37
C ASN A 96 -11.35 -12.56 -30.68
N LYS A 97 -10.86 -13.80 -30.81
CA LYS A 97 -10.36 -14.35 -32.07
C LYS A 97 -11.50 -14.85 -32.96
N GLU A 98 -12.50 -15.51 -32.38
CA GLU A 98 -13.69 -15.99 -33.11
C GLU A 98 -14.56 -14.84 -33.65
N HIS A 99 -14.70 -13.74 -32.90
CA HIS A 99 -15.49 -12.59 -33.33
C HIS A 99 -14.79 -11.65 -34.33
N LYS A 100 -13.45 -11.67 -34.40
CA LYS A 100 -12.69 -10.86 -35.37
C LYS A 100 -12.83 -11.35 -36.81
N GLU A 101 -13.15 -12.62 -37.01
CA GLU A 101 -13.38 -13.18 -38.35
C GLU A 101 -14.76 -12.81 -38.91
N ALA A 102 -15.71 -12.40 -38.06
CA ALA A 102 -17.07 -12.02 -38.48
C ALA A 102 -17.29 -10.50 -38.65
N ALA A 103 -16.35 -9.64 -38.23
CA ALA A 103 -16.60 -8.20 -38.03
C ALA A 103 -16.15 -7.26 -39.17
N TYR A 104 -15.62 -7.76 -40.29
CA TYR A 104 -15.20 -6.90 -41.42
C TYR A 104 -16.33 -6.36 -42.30
N SER A 105 -17.57 -6.29 -41.80
CA SER A 105 -18.66 -5.63 -42.52
C SER A 105 -19.76 -5.17 -41.56
N ARG A 106 -19.64 -3.94 -41.02
CA ARG A 106 -20.72 -2.93 -40.89
C ARG A 106 -20.30 -1.79 -39.96
N LYS A 107 -20.83 -0.60 -40.25
CA LYS A 107 -20.61 0.67 -39.53
C LYS A 107 -20.86 0.52 -38.03
N SER A 108 -19.86 0.91 -37.24
CA SER A 108 -19.91 1.00 -35.78
C SER A 108 -21.01 1.97 -35.36
N THR A 109 -22.07 1.43 -34.75
CA THR A 109 -23.01 2.20 -33.95
C THR A 109 -22.65 1.90 -32.49
N PRO A 110 -22.56 2.89 -31.59
CA PRO A 110 -22.18 2.63 -30.20
C PRO A 110 -23.24 1.72 -29.55
N ASP A 111 -22.83 0.55 -29.09
CA ASP A 111 -23.72 -0.42 -28.47
C ASP A 111 -24.08 0.03 -27.03
N PRO A 112 -25.36 0.28 -26.69
CA PRO A 112 -25.77 0.64 -25.34
C PRO A 112 -25.59 -0.48 -24.31
N LEU A 113 -25.11 -1.67 -24.72
CA LEU A 113 -24.79 -2.81 -23.85
C LEU A 113 -23.29 -3.03 -23.64
N SER A 114 -22.42 -2.11 -24.06
CA SER A 114 -20.96 -2.24 -23.92
C SER A 114 -20.45 -2.28 -22.47
N GLU A 115 -21.32 -2.08 -21.48
CA GLU A 115 -20.94 -2.25 -20.06
C GLU A 115 -20.62 -3.72 -19.80
N THR A 116 -19.35 -4.00 -19.48
CA THR A 116 -18.88 -5.35 -19.13
C THR A 116 -19.61 -5.86 -17.88
N PRO A 117 -19.72 -7.19 -17.67
CA PRO A 117 -20.28 -7.73 -16.43
C PRO A 117 -19.61 -7.18 -15.17
N ALA A 118 -18.30 -6.92 -15.22
CA ALA A 118 -17.53 -6.28 -14.15
C ALA A 118 -17.97 -4.83 -13.91
N GLU A 119 -18.17 -4.04 -14.96
CA GLU A 119 -18.66 -2.65 -14.86
C GLU A 119 -20.09 -2.58 -14.29
N ARG A 120 -20.98 -3.49 -14.71
CA ARG A 120 -22.34 -3.58 -14.15
C ARG A 120 -22.32 -3.97 -12.67
N ALA A 121 -21.46 -4.91 -12.29
CA ALA A 121 -21.28 -5.29 -10.90
C ALA A 121 -20.77 -4.11 -10.06
N LEU A 122 -19.75 -3.40 -10.54
CA LEU A 122 -19.20 -2.21 -9.86
C LEU A 122 -20.27 -1.12 -9.68
N LYS A 123 -21.08 -0.86 -10.71
CA LYS A 123 -22.19 0.10 -10.65
C LYS A 123 -23.25 -0.30 -9.62
N LYS A 124 -23.53 -1.61 -9.46
CA LYS A 124 -24.41 -2.11 -8.40
C LYS A 124 -23.79 -1.88 -7.01
N PHE A 125 -22.50 -2.15 -6.85
CA PHE A 125 -21.78 -1.99 -5.58
C PHE A 125 -21.68 -0.55 -5.09
N THR A 126 -21.54 0.43 -5.99
CA THR A 126 -21.53 1.87 -5.62
C THR A 126 -22.80 2.34 -4.92
N ARG A 127 -23.93 1.62 -5.10
CA ARG A 127 -25.23 1.98 -4.52
C ARG A 127 -25.54 1.27 -3.21
N THR A 128 -24.76 0.25 -2.85
CA THR A 128 -24.97 -0.49 -1.61
C THR A 128 -24.65 0.42 -0.43
N VAL A 129 -25.55 0.44 0.55
CA VAL A 129 -25.33 1.07 1.84
C VAL A 129 -25.51 -0.02 2.87
N TRP A 130 -24.55 -0.17 3.78
CA TRP A 130 -24.65 -1.16 4.84
C TRP A 130 -25.79 -0.76 5.80
N PRO A 131 -26.76 -1.65 6.04
CA PRO A 131 -27.93 -1.33 6.86
C PRO A 131 -27.61 -1.30 8.35
N SER A 132 -26.53 -1.97 8.76
CA SER A 132 -26.03 -1.97 10.14
C SER A 132 -24.56 -2.36 10.20
N LYS A 133 -23.90 -1.93 11.28
CA LYS A 133 -22.55 -2.32 11.69
C LYS A 133 -22.41 -3.83 11.75
N THR A 134 -23.40 -4.52 12.30
CA THR A 134 -23.37 -5.99 12.44
C THR A 134 -23.28 -6.66 11.07
N THR A 135 -24.09 -6.23 10.11
CA THR A 135 -24.05 -6.77 8.74
C THR A 135 -22.71 -6.49 8.06
N PHE A 136 -22.15 -5.29 8.27
CA PHE A 136 -20.83 -4.94 7.75
C PHE A 136 -19.74 -5.86 8.32
N LEU A 137 -19.70 -6.06 9.64
CA LEU A 137 -18.70 -6.90 10.29
C LEU A 137 -18.83 -8.38 9.89
N GLN A 138 -20.05 -8.88 9.73
CA GLN A 138 -20.30 -10.24 9.21
C GLN A 138 -19.79 -10.40 7.78
N ALA A 139 -20.00 -9.39 6.91
CA ALA A 139 -19.45 -9.41 5.56
C ALA A 139 -17.91 -9.41 5.59
N LEU A 140 -17.29 -8.62 6.47
CA LEU A 140 -15.84 -8.60 6.66
C LEU A 140 -15.29 -9.95 7.15
N GLU A 141 -16.04 -10.68 7.99
CA GLU A 141 -15.66 -12.02 8.45
C GLU A 141 -15.67 -13.06 7.33
N VAL A 142 -16.68 -13.00 6.45
CA VAL A 142 -16.87 -13.97 5.37
C VAL A 142 -15.90 -13.72 4.21
N LEU A 143 -15.57 -12.45 3.95
CA LEU A 143 -14.69 -12.07 2.85
C LEU A 143 -13.23 -12.37 3.18
N ASN A 144 -12.79 -13.57 2.81
CA ASN A 144 -11.40 -13.99 2.83
C ASN A 144 -10.82 -13.95 1.42
N GLY A 145 -9.80 -13.13 1.19
CA GLY A 145 -9.14 -13.03 -0.11
C GLY A 145 -7.92 -12.12 -0.10
N SER A 146 -7.05 -12.30 -1.10
CA SER A 146 -5.80 -11.57 -1.31
C SER A 146 -6.01 -10.11 -1.74
N ASP A 147 -7.14 -9.79 -2.39
CA ASP A 147 -7.52 -8.43 -2.84
C ASP A 147 -8.88 -8.02 -2.24
N LEU A 148 -8.92 -7.92 -0.91
CA LEU A 148 -10.04 -7.29 -0.20
C LEU A 148 -10.08 -5.80 -0.51
N ARG A 149 -11.23 -5.28 -0.92
CA ARG A 149 -11.41 -3.88 -1.32
C ARG A 149 -12.58 -3.24 -0.59
N LEU A 150 -12.37 -2.01 -0.14
CA LEU A 150 -13.36 -1.18 0.53
C LEU A 150 -13.77 -0.04 -0.39
N MET A 151 -15.07 0.08 -0.64
CA MET A 151 -15.64 1.25 -1.27
C MET A 151 -16.27 2.17 -0.22
N TYR A 152 -15.93 3.45 -0.30
CA TYR A 152 -16.47 4.48 0.58
C TYR A 152 -16.70 5.77 -0.19
N GLN A 153 -17.61 6.61 0.30
CA GLN A 153 -17.85 7.94 -0.23
C GLN A 153 -17.28 8.98 0.72
N GLU A 154 -16.44 9.88 0.20
CA GLU A 154 -15.87 10.98 0.97
C GLU A 154 -16.98 11.90 1.50
N ALA A 155 -16.92 12.32 2.77
CA ALA A 155 -17.95 13.20 3.35
C ALA A 155 -18.13 14.51 2.57
N ASN A 156 -17.01 15.07 2.10
CA ASN A 156 -16.95 16.37 1.46
C ASN A 156 -17.03 16.31 -0.07
N ARG A 157 -17.15 15.11 -0.65
CA ARG A 157 -17.22 14.92 -2.10
C ARG A 157 -18.19 13.79 -2.43
N GLU A 158 -19.03 13.96 -3.44
CA GLU A 158 -19.85 12.86 -3.97
C GLU A 158 -19.02 11.78 -4.71
N LYS A 159 -17.70 11.80 -4.54
CA LYS A 159 -16.78 10.85 -5.15
C LYS A 159 -16.73 9.57 -4.31
N VAL A 160 -17.10 8.46 -4.95
CA VAL A 160 -16.87 7.13 -4.40
C VAL A 160 -15.43 6.71 -4.71
N ARG A 161 -14.75 6.18 -3.69
CA ARG A 161 -13.42 5.58 -3.77
C ARG A 161 -13.55 4.07 -3.71
N ASP A 162 -12.62 3.40 -4.35
CA ASP A 162 -12.46 1.94 -4.33
C ASP A 162 -10.99 1.65 -4.05
N GLU A 163 -10.70 1.23 -2.82
CA GLU A 163 -9.34 1.12 -2.31
C GLU A 163 -9.08 -0.29 -1.77
N PRO A 164 -7.90 -0.86 -2.03
CA PRO A 164 -7.52 -2.13 -1.43
C PRO A 164 -7.33 -1.95 0.09
N VAL A 165 -7.71 -2.97 0.85
CA VAL A 165 -7.44 -3.08 2.28
C VAL A 165 -6.13 -3.84 2.44
N SER A 166 -5.07 -3.11 2.81
CA SER A 166 -3.73 -3.66 3.00
C SER A 166 -3.03 -2.95 4.15
N LEU A 167 -3.03 -3.57 5.33
CA LEU A 167 -2.61 -2.92 6.57
C LEU A 167 -1.14 -2.44 6.52
N PRO A 168 -0.84 -1.16 6.79
CA PRO A 168 0.53 -0.65 6.80
C PRO A 168 1.40 -1.41 7.80
N ALA A 169 2.47 -2.07 7.31
CA ALA A 169 3.29 -2.98 8.10
C ALA A 169 2.49 -4.10 8.81
N GLY A 170 1.30 -4.46 8.33
CA GLY A 170 0.41 -5.40 9.02
C GLY A 170 -0.28 -4.81 10.26
N LEU A 171 -0.34 -3.49 10.41
CA LEU A 171 -0.96 -2.82 11.56
C LEU A 171 -2.31 -2.21 11.17
N LEU A 172 -3.37 -2.55 11.89
CA LEU A 172 -4.62 -1.79 11.83
C LEU A 172 -4.46 -0.54 12.71
N LEU A 173 -4.34 0.62 12.07
CA LEU A 173 -4.04 1.88 12.75
C LEU A 173 -5.26 2.80 12.75
N ALA A 174 -5.49 3.46 13.89
CA ALA A 174 -6.49 4.51 14.01
C ALA A 174 -5.95 5.71 14.80
N ALA A 175 -6.47 6.90 14.50
CA ALA A 175 -6.20 8.10 15.30
C ALA A 175 -7.23 8.25 16.42
N ILE A 176 -6.86 7.87 17.64
CA ILE A 176 -7.72 7.90 18.83
C ILE A 176 -7.15 8.92 19.83
N ASP A 177 -7.96 9.88 20.25
CA ASP A 177 -7.59 10.94 21.19
C ASP A 177 -6.31 11.70 20.80
N GLY A 178 -6.14 11.97 19.49
CA GLY A 178 -4.96 12.66 18.96
C GLY A 178 -3.66 11.84 18.95
N ARG A 179 -3.74 10.51 19.16
CA ARG A 179 -2.61 9.59 19.05
C ARG A 179 -2.91 8.45 18.08
N ILE A 180 -1.86 7.91 17.48
CA ILE A 180 -1.96 6.73 16.63
C ILE A 180 -1.95 5.49 17.51
N ALA A 181 -3.05 4.75 17.47
CA ALA A 181 -3.26 3.52 18.20
C ALA A 181 -3.20 2.32 17.25
N VAL A 182 -2.56 1.25 17.71
CA VAL A 182 -2.56 -0.06 17.05
C VAL A 182 -3.78 -0.83 17.55
N LEU A 183 -4.77 -1.04 16.69
CA LEU A 183 -5.99 -1.75 17.04
C LEU A 183 -5.83 -3.27 16.90
N ALA A 184 -5.12 -3.69 15.86
CA ALA A 184 -4.83 -5.09 15.57
C ALA A 184 -3.46 -5.21 14.89
N VAL A 185 -2.84 -6.38 15.03
CA VAL A 185 -1.58 -6.72 14.38
C VAL A 185 -1.77 -7.98 13.56
N GLN A 186 -1.38 -7.95 12.29
CA GLN A 186 -1.41 -9.09 11.38
C GLN A 186 -0.26 -10.05 11.67
N THR A 187 -0.58 -11.33 11.81
CA THR A 187 0.39 -12.39 12.14
C THR A 187 1.42 -12.57 11.04
N GLY A 188 2.69 -12.68 11.39
CA GLY A 188 3.83 -12.87 10.47
C GLY A 188 4.33 -11.57 9.80
N GLU A 189 3.58 -10.48 9.91
CA GLU A 189 3.90 -9.22 9.22
C GLU A 189 4.99 -8.39 9.92
N LYS A 190 5.45 -7.35 9.22
CA LYS A 190 6.55 -6.48 9.70
C LYS A 190 6.26 -5.87 11.09
N GLY A 191 5.01 -5.51 11.35
CA GLY A 191 4.53 -4.93 12.60
C GLY A 191 4.68 -5.87 13.78
N GLU A 192 4.23 -7.12 13.62
CA GLU A 192 4.40 -8.16 14.64
C GLU A 192 5.89 -8.43 14.90
N ARG A 193 6.67 -8.62 13.83
CA ARG A 193 8.12 -8.86 13.91
C ARG A 193 8.89 -7.71 14.57
N GLY A 194 8.39 -6.49 14.43
CA GLY A 194 8.95 -5.31 15.09
C GLY A 194 8.59 -5.19 16.57
N GLY A 195 7.63 -5.98 17.07
CA GLY A 195 7.22 -6.02 18.46
C GLY A 195 5.98 -5.17 18.81
N PHE A 196 5.26 -4.67 17.80
CA PHE A 196 3.97 -4.03 18.02
C PHE A 196 2.95 -5.01 18.59
N ARG A 197 2.07 -4.49 19.45
CA ARG A 197 0.94 -5.21 20.01
C ARG A 197 -0.33 -4.37 19.91
N PRO A 198 -1.51 -5.03 19.90
CA PRO A 198 -2.78 -4.34 20.07
C PRO A 198 -2.78 -3.48 21.34
N GLY A 199 -3.34 -2.28 21.23
CA GLY A 199 -3.38 -1.28 22.30
C GLY A 199 -2.16 -0.36 22.38
N ASP A 200 -1.08 -0.64 21.64
CA ASP A 200 0.08 0.26 21.59
C ASP A 200 -0.33 1.64 21.07
N ARG A 201 0.12 2.70 21.75
CA ARG A 201 -0.04 4.09 21.33
C ARG A 201 1.31 4.69 20.97
N ILE A 202 1.48 5.12 19.73
CA ILE A 202 2.75 5.69 19.25
C ILE A 202 2.96 7.07 19.89
N ILE A 203 4.14 7.27 20.48
CA ILE A 203 4.52 8.53 21.14
C ILE A 203 5.75 9.19 20.53
N THR A 204 6.67 8.40 19.95
CA THR A 204 7.81 8.91 19.20
C THR A 204 8.03 8.12 17.92
N ILE A 205 8.62 8.79 16.93
CA ILE A 205 9.12 8.20 15.69
C ILE A 205 10.55 8.68 15.50
N SER A 206 11.49 7.76 15.30
CA SER A 206 12.92 8.07 15.18
C SER A 206 13.46 8.90 16.35
N GLY A 207 12.97 8.63 17.56
CA GLY A 207 13.35 9.36 18.78
C GLY A 207 12.75 10.76 18.93
N GLN A 208 11.97 11.24 17.96
CA GLN A 208 11.28 12.52 18.04
C GLN A 208 9.83 12.32 18.50
N PRO A 209 9.33 13.12 19.46
CA PRO A 209 7.91 13.12 19.81
C PRO A 209 7.02 13.32 18.57
N PHE A 210 5.98 12.51 18.45
CA PHE A 210 5.04 12.59 17.34
C PHE A 210 3.66 13.01 17.86
N VAL A 211 3.18 14.17 17.39
CA VAL A 211 1.86 14.75 17.73
C VAL A 211 1.12 15.12 16.44
N GLY A 212 1.25 14.27 15.42
CA GLY A 212 0.71 14.49 14.09
C GLY A 212 -0.56 13.70 13.79
N THR A 213 -1.05 13.87 12.57
CA THR A 213 -2.20 13.12 12.03
C THR A 213 -1.80 11.73 11.54
N LEU A 214 -2.81 10.87 11.28
CA LEU A 214 -2.55 9.55 10.70
C LEU A 214 -1.97 9.66 9.27
N ASP A 215 -2.40 10.63 8.49
CA ASP A 215 -1.83 10.91 7.16
C ASP A 215 -0.33 11.27 7.23
N GLU A 216 0.06 12.12 8.18
CA GLU A 216 1.47 12.50 8.40
C GLU A 216 2.32 11.30 8.82
N PHE A 217 1.77 10.41 9.65
CA PHE A 217 2.44 9.16 10.01
C PHE A 217 2.66 8.26 8.80
N LEU A 218 1.63 8.07 7.97
CA LEU A 218 1.74 7.26 6.75
C LEU A 218 2.76 7.86 5.79
N GLU A 219 2.84 9.18 5.68
CA GLU A 219 3.89 9.85 4.90
C GLU A 219 5.30 9.51 5.40
N ILE A 220 5.53 9.60 6.71
CA ILE A 220 6.83 9.25 7.32
C ILE A 220 7.17 7.78 7.03
N TYR A 221 6.22 6.88 7.25
CA TYR A 221 6.39 5.45 7.02
C TYR A 221 6.67 5.14 5.53
N ARG A 222 5.94 5.73 4.59
CA ARG A 222 6.18 5.57 3.15
C ARG A 222 7.56 6.08 2.76
N ARG A 223 7.96 7.26 3.23
CA ARG A 223 9.31 7.80 2.97
C ARG A 223 10.41 6.87 3.47
N ALA A 224 10.23 6.28 4.64
CA ALA A 224 11.17 5.29 5.18
C ALA A 224 11.22 4.01 4.31
N ASN A 225 10.11 3.63 3.66
CA ASN A 225 10.00 2.47 2.79
C ASN A 225 10.44 2.67 1.33
N LEU A 226 10.59 3.91 0.83
CA LEU A 226 10.95 4.20 -0.57
C LEU A 226 12.40 3.84 -0.95
N GLY A 227 13.15 3.17 -0.08
CA GLY A 227 14.54 2.82 -0.29
C GLY A 227 15.48 3.94 0.17
N ARG A 228 16.73 3.54 0.44
CA ARG A 228 17.64 4.31 1.30
C ARG A 228 18.88 4.72 0.55
N LYS A 229 19.49 5.82 0.98
CA LYS A 229 20.88 6.13 0.63
C LYS A 229 21.82 5.29 1.51
N SER A 230 22.97 4.93 0.98
CA SER A 230 23.99 4.17 1.72
C SER A 230 24.35 4.88 3.04
N GLY A 231 24.29 4.17 4.17
CA GLY A 231 24.69 4.66 5.49
C GLY A 231 23.58 5.04 6.47
N GLU A 232 22.31 5.01 6.08
CA GLU A 232 21.20 5.32 6.99
C GLU A 232 20.83 4.08 7.90
N SER A 233 20.11 4.26 9.04
CA SER A 233 19.61 3.22 9.99
C SER A 233 18.66 2.11 9.45
N GLN A 234 19.02 0.83 9.43
CA GLN A 234 18.26 -0.28 8.79
C GLN A 234 16.81 -0.49 9.26
N ALA A 235 16.37 0.22 10.29
CA ALA A 235 15.02 0.16 10.81
C ALA A 235 14.46 1.54 11.15
N LEU A 236 13.14 1.67 11.07
CA LEU A 236 12.38 2.80 11.58
C LEU A 236 12.02 2.52 13.05
N SER A 237 12.58 3.33 13.95
CA SER A 237 12.37 3.16 15.39
C SER A 237 11.15 3.94 15.88
N PHE A 238 10.49 3.36 16.88
CA PHE A 238 9.32 3.92 17.55
C PHE A 238 9.49 3.79 19.05
N THR A 239 8.83 4.68 19.79
CA THR A 239 8.50 4.43 21.18
C THR A 239 6.99 4.45 21.31
N VAL A 240 6.46 3.47 22.04
CA VAL A 240 5.03 3.32 22.29
C VAL A 240 4.73 3.34 23.77
N PHE A 241 3.56 3.85 24.11
CA PHE A 241 2.91 3.57 25.39
C PHE A 241 2.09 2.29 25.26
N ARG A 242 2.33 1.33 26.15
CA ARG A 242 1.59 0.07 26.22
C ARG A 242 0.89 -0.02 27.57
N GLU A 243 -0.40 -0.32 27.54
CA GLU A 243 -1.19 -0.52 28.76
C GLU A 243 -0.57 -1.64 29.62
N GLY A 244 -0.49 -1.41 30.92
CA GLY A 244 0.15 -2.31 31.87
C GLY A 244 1.69 -2.21 31.94
N SER A 245 2.34 -1.42 31.08
CA SER A 245 3.76 -1.11 31.20
C SER A 245 3.96 0.24 31.91
N PRO A 246 4.80 0.32 32.96
CA PRO A 246 5.09 1.58 33.63
C PRO A 246 5.98 2.51 32.77
N GLU A 247 6.76 1.93 31.86
CA GLU A 247 7.68 2.67 30.99
C GLU A 247 7.32 2.50 29.51
N PRO A 248 7.61 3.52 28.67
CA PRO A 248 7.45 3.39 27.22
C PRO A 248 8.38 2.32 26.62
N ILE A 249 7.89 1.63 25.59
CA ILE A 249 8.58 0.49 24.98
C ILE A 249 9.16 0.92 23.63
N ALA A 250 10.43 0.62 23.40
CA ALA A 250 11.08 0.82 22.11
C ALA A 250 10.72 -0.31 21.13
N ILE A 251 10.34 0.06 19.91
CA ILE A 251 9.91 -0.83 18.82
C ILE A 251 10.72 -0.49 17.57
N SER A 252 11.02 -1.49 16.73
CA SER A 252 11.86 -1.31 15.55
C SER A 252 11.24 -2.01 14.35
N LEU A 253 10.84 -1.24 13.32
CA LEU A 253 10.33 -1.82 12.06
C LEU A 253 11.46 -1.99 11.06
N PRO A 254 11.71 -3.21 10.55
CA PRO A 254 12.71 -3.42 9.51
C PRO A 254 12.29 -2.72 8.22
N LEU A 255 13.22 -1.96 7.63
CA LEU A 255 13.02 -1.29 6.35
C LEU A 255 13.54 -2.16 5.20
N PRO A 256 13.00 -2.01 3.97
CA PRO A 256 13.51 -2.73 2.82
C PRO A 256 14.99 -2.38 2.56
N PRO A 257 15.79 -3.33 2.04
CA PRO A 257 17.19 -3.08 1.73
C PRO A 257 17.34 -2.00 0.68
N SER A 258 18.48 -1.29 0.70
CA SER A 258 18.79 -0.31 -0.34
C SER A 258 19.00 -1.00 -1.70
N LEU A 259 18.56 -0.37 -2.80
CA LEU A 259 18.73 -0.90 -4.15
C LEU A 259 20.21 -1.15 -4.50
N GLN A 260 21.14 -0.39 -3.91
CA GLN A 260 22.58 -0.56 -4.12
C GLN A 260 23.15 -1.82 -3.46
N GLN A 261 22.62 -2.23 -2.30
CA GLN A 261 23.05 -3.47 -1.63
C GLN A 261 22.47 -4.70 -2.31
N SER A 262 21.21 -4.64 -2.76
CA SER A 262 20.60 -5.76 -3.48
C SER A 262 21.36 -6.11 -4.77
N LEU A 263 21.94 -5.13 -5.47
CA LEU A 263 22.76 -5.36 -6.67
C LEU A 263 24.13 -5.97 -6.38
N LEU A 264 24.71 -5.74 -5.19
CA LEU A 264 26.01 -6.29 -4.79
C LEU A 264 25.92 -7.76 -4.32
N GLU A 265 24.74 -8.19 -3.87
CA GLU A 265 24.50 -9.57 -3.42
C GLU A 265 24.28 -10.54 -4.61
N PHE A 266 23.97 -10.02 -5.81
CA PHE A 266 23.94 -10.79 -7.06
C PHE A 266 25.32 -10.88 -7.75
N SER A 267 26.40 -11.03 -6.99
CA SER A 267 27.66 -11.48 -7.58
C SER A 267 27.67 -13.01 -7.58
N PRO A 268 27.34 -13.69 -8.70
CA PRO A 268 27.55 -15.13 -8.76
C PRO A 268 29.04 -15.38 -8.51
N GLU A 269 29.36 -16.23 -7.53
CA GLU A 269 30.67 -16.84 -7.40
C GLU A 269 31.00 -17.53 -8.74
N MET A 270 31.67 -16.81 -9.63
CA MET A 270 32.29 -17.38 -10.81
C MET A 270 33.38 -18.31 -10.31
N GLY A 271 33.10 -19.61 -10.42
CA GLY A 271 33.90 -20.70 -9.92
C GLY A 271 35.39 -20.55 -10.22
N ARG A 272 36.20 -20.64 -9.17
CA ARG A 272 37.59 -21.07 -9.30
C ARG A 272 37.58 -22.53 -9.74
N GLY A 273 37.67 -22.75 -11.05
CA GLY A 273 38.11 -24.03 -11.58
C GLY A 273 39.53 -24.28 -11.10
N HIS A 274 39.70 -25.24 -10.20
CA HIS A 274 40.96 -25.91 -9.99
C HIS A 274 41.28 -26.71 -11.26
N SER A 275 42.30 -26.29 -11.99
CA SER A 275 43.00 -27.12 -12.96
C SER A 275 44.12 -27.85 -12.23
N GLU A 276 43.96 -29.17 -12.05
CA GLU A 276 45.07 -30.12 -11.94
C GLU A 276 45.57 -30.50 -13.34
#